data_AF-A0A7S0DNF1-F1
#
_entry.id   AF-A0A7S0DNF1-F1
#
_cell.length_a   1.000
_cell.length_b   1.000
_cell.length_c   1.000
_cell.angle_alpha   90.00
_cell.angle_beta   90.00
_cell.angle_gamma   90.00
#
_symmetry.space_group_name_H-M   'P 1'
#
loop_
_entity.id
_entity.type
_entity.pdbx_description
1 polymer ?
#
loop_
_entity_poly.entity_id
_entity_poly.type
_entity_poly.pdbx_seq_one_letter_code
_entity_poly.pdbx_strand_id
1 'polypeptide(L)'
;WDSGGGSFQITGMDGKKVGMFGGALGSSVVTKMAVTHQNKDFAKIKSPNPMAPEDVKSLEKSIKSYLNELSIPPWLSKAISEPKIGSSEPKSSVISIGGYTCAFSVCQLATKANPFSAFDIRKSLKALVTLTDTEIQSRGLPQPTMVIPKMVLVLSVMDTLRIPEVYYFKTNGSTKGVVITSELWTHSNW
;
A
#
# COMPACT_ATOMS: atom_id res chain seq x y z
N TRP A 1 6.64 0.68 6.19
CA TRP A 1 5.20 0.74 5.86
C TRP A 1 4.60 -0.63 6.07
N ASP A 2 3.69 -0.75 7.03
CA ASP A 2 2.87 -1.92 7.27
C ASP A 2 1.41 -1.64 6.88
N SER A 3 0.71 -2.64 6.36
CA SER A 3 -0.70 -2.54 5.98
C SER A 3 -1.41 -3.85 6.32
N GLY A 4 -2.29 -3.75 7.31
CA GLY A 4 -3.10 -4.86 7.79
C GLY A 4 -4.52 -4.88 7.21
N GLY A 5 -5.41 -5.63 7.85
CA GLY A 5 -6.82 -5.71 7.47
C GLY A 5 -7.62 -4.45 7.83
N GLY A 6 -7.31 -3.82 8.96
CA GLY A 6 -8.05 -2.66 9.50
C GLY A 6 -7.35 -1.31 9.39
N SER A 7 -6.03 -1.28 9.23
CA SER A 7 -5.23 -0.05 9.25
C SER A 7 -3.93 -0.18 8.47
N PHE A 8 -3.23 0.94 8.31
CA PHE A 8 -1.86 0.99 7.83
C PHE A 8 -1.02 1.93 8.70
N GLN A 9 0.29 1.72 8.71
CA GLN A 9 1.25 2.52 9.46
C GLN A 9 2.55 2.70 8.65
N ILE A 10 3.09 3.90 8.67
CA ILE A 10 4.42 4.24 8.17
C ILE A 10 5.20 4.79 9.37
N THR A 11 6.33 4.16 9.65
CA THR A 11 7.23 4.56 10.72
C THR A 11 8.57 4.99 10.14
N GLY A 12 9.25 5.91 10.82
CA GLY A 12 10.55 6.42 10.41
C GLY A 12 11.25 7.15 11.54
N MET A 13 12.51 7.53 11.31
CA MET A 13 13.29 8.34 12.24
C MET A 13 13.36 9.80 11.80
N ASP A 14 13.12 10.71 12.74
CA ASP A 14 13.44 12.13 12.63
C ASP A 14 14.54 12.46 13.64
N GLY A 15 15.79 12.43 13.18
CA GLY A 15 16.95 12.47 14.07
C GLY A 15 16.95 11.27 15.04
N LYS A 16 16.65 11.52 16.32
CA LYS A 16 16.58 10.48 17.37
C LYS A 16 15.16 10.07 17.74
N LYS A 17 14.13 10.68 17.16
CA LYS A 17 12.73 10.40 17.50
C LYS A 17 12.13 9.45 16.47
N VAL A 18 11.40 8.44 16.95
CA VAL A 18 10.60 7.57 16.08
C VAL A 18 9.24 8.24 15.85
N GLY A 19 8.92 8.48 14.59
CA GLY A 19 7.62 8.97 14.15
C GLY A 19 6.75 7.83 13.63
N MET A 20 5.43 8.00 13.74
CA MET A 20 4.43 7.14 13.11
C MET A 20 3.38 8.00 12.40
N PHE A 21 2.99 7.59 11.20
CA PHE A 21 1.84 8.09 10.46
C PHE A 21 0.98 6.90 10.06
N GLY A 22 -0.34 7.01 10.13
CA GLY A 22 -1.23 5.91 9.79
C GLY A 22 -2.69 6.27 9.97
N GLY A 23 -3.57 5.38 9.52
CA GLY A 23 -5.01 5.57 9.62
C GLY A 23 -5.78 4.26 9.58
N ALA A 24 -7.08 4.33 9.81
CA ALA A 24 -8.00 3.20 9.83
C ALA A 24 -8.39 2.75 8.40
N LEU A 25 -7.39 2.60 7.53
CA LEU A 25 -7.52 2.08 6.17
C LEU A 25 -6.65 0.84 5.99
N GLY A 26 -7.25 -0.32 6.22
CA GLY A 26 -6.64 -1.61 5.89
C GLY A 26 -7.35 -2.29 4.72
N SER A 27 -6.81 -3.43 4.30
CA SER A 27 -7.29 -4.20 3.15
C SER A 27 -8.78 -4.51 3.20
N SER A 28 -9.31 -4.90 4.37
CA SER A 28 -10.72 -5.25 4.55
C SER A 28 -11.62 -4.03 4.52
N VAL A 29 -11.15 -2.91 5.09
CA VAL A 29 -11.87 -1.63 5.10
C VAL A 29 -12.03 -1.11 3.66
N VAL A 30 -10.94 -1.06 2.89
CA VAL A 30 -11.00 -0.57 1.51
C VAL A 30 -11.77 -1.52 0.58
N THR A 31 -11.78 -2.82 0.86
CA THR A 31 -12.62 -3.78 0.11
C THR A 31 -14.11 -3.53 0.37
N LYS A 32 -14.49 -3.28 1.62
CA LYS A 32 -15.86 -2.88 1.96
C LYS A 32 -16.24 -1.58 1.26
N MET A 33 -15.37 -0.57 1.29
CA MET A 33 -15.59 0.70 0.58
C MET A 33 -15.80 0.48 -0.92
N ALA A 34 -15.00 -0.39 -1.56
CA ALA A 34 -15.11 -0.70 -2.98
C ALA A 34 -16.49 -1.27 -3.34
N VAL A 35 -16.99 -2.22 -2.54
CA VAL A 35 -18.33 -2.80 -2.75
C VAL A 35 -19.42 -1.74 -2.53
N THR A 36 -19.29 -0.88 -1.52
CA THR A 36 -20.24 0.22 -1.30
C THR A 36 -20.27 1.22 -2.45
N HIS A 37 -19.12 1.53 -3.06
CA HIS A 37 -19.06 2.40 -4.24
C HIS A 37 -19.82 1.85 -5.45
N GLN A 38 -20.02 0.53 -5.51
CA GLN A 38 -20.83 -0.13 -6.53
C GLN A 38 -22.33 -0.20 -6.18
N ASN A 39 -22.77 0.49 -5.11
CA ASN A 39 -24.13 0.40 -4.56
C ASN A 39 -24.54 -1.02 -4.16
N LYS A 40 -23.55 -1.85 -3.78
CA LYS A 40 -23.76 -3.22 -3.33
C LYS A 40 -23.67 -3.30 -1.80
N ASP A 41 -24.39 -4.26 -1.22
CA ASP A 41 -24.31 -4.57 0.21
C ASP A 41 -23.17 -5.56 0.46
N PHE A 42 -22.17 -5.14 1.22
CA PHE A 42 -21.00 -5.97 1.56
C PHE A 42 -21.36 -7.22 2.39
N ALA A 43 -22.48 -7.19 3.13
CA ALA A 43 -22.96 -8.37 3.85
C ALA A 43 -23.42 -9.48 2.89
N LYS A 44 -23.88 -9.11 1.69
CA LYS A 44 -24.39 -10.03 0.66
C LYS A 44 -23.33 -10.33 -0.40
N ILE A 45 -22.58 -9.32 -0.84
CA ILE A 45 -21.59 -9.41 -1.90
C ILE A 45 -20.21 -9.07 -1.32
N LYS A 46 -19.35 -10.08 -1.22
CA LYS A 46 -18.02 -9.96 -0.61
C LYS A 46 -16.92 -9.56 -1.60
N SER A 47 -17.24 -9.47 -2.89
CA SER A 47 -16.29 -9.14 -3.95
C SER A 47 -16.74 -7.92 -4.74
N PRO A 48 -15.87 -6.93 -4.96
CA PRO A 48 -16.15 -5.82 -5.87
C PRO A 48 -15.89 -6.20 -7.34
N ASN A 49 -15.36 -7.39 -7.63
CA ASN A 49 -14.92 -7.75 -8.97
C ASN A 49 -16.06 -8.29 -9.85
N PRO A 50 -16.06 -8.02 -11.16
CA PRO A 50 -15.26 -6.99 -11.83
C PRO A 50 -15.65 -5.57 -11.40
N MET A 51 -14.69 -4.64 -11.44
CA MET A 51 -14.90 -3.23 -11.12
C MET A 51 -14.93 -2.36 -12.37
N ALA A 52 -15.90 -1.44 -12.45
CA ALA A 52 -15.88 -0.43 -13.49
C ALA A 52 -14.75 0.59 -13.22
N PRO A 53 -14.07 1.13 -14.25
CA PRO A 53 -13.00 2.12 -14.06
C PRO A 53 -13.41 3.36 -13.23
N GLU A 54 -14.67 3.76 -13.32
CA GLU A 54 -15.27 4.84 -12.54
C GLU A 54 -15.38 4.50 -11.04
N ASP A 55 -15.70 3.26 -10.68
CA ASP A 55 -15.74 2.80 -9.28
C ASP A 55 -14.33 2.88 -8.67
N VAL A 56 -13.31 2.49 -9.45
CA VAL A 56 -11.90 2.55 -9.04
C VAL A 56 -11.48 4.00 -8.78
N LYS A 57 -11.84 4.93 -9.69
CA LYS A 57 -11.57 6.37 -9.50
C LYS A 57 -12.30 6.93 -8.28
N SER A 58 -13.55 6.52 -8.07
CA SER A 58 -14.36 6.93 -6.92
C SER A 58 -13.73 6.45 -5.61
N LEU A 59 -13.30 5.19 -5.56
CA LEU A 59 -12.58 4.61 -4.42
C LEU A 59 -11.24 5.33 -4.17
N GLU A 60 -10.44 5.57 -5.21
CA GLU A 60 -9.18 6.33 -5.11
C GLU A 60 -9.43 7.72 -4.51
N LYS A 61 -10.48 8.42 -4.99
CA LYS A 61 -10.84 9.75 -4.49
C LYS A 61 -11.25 9.71 -3.01
N SER A 62 -12.07 8.75 -2.59
CA SER A 62 -12.49 8.60 -1.19
C SER A 62 -11.31 8.33 -0.27
N ILE A 63 -10.40 7.44 -0.68
CA ILE A 63 -9.19 7.14 0.11
C ILE A 63 -8.30 8.39 0.21
N LYS A 64 -8.07 9.09 -0.90
CA LYS A 64 -7.27 10.34 -0.89
C LYS A 64 -7.91 11.43 -0.02
N SER A 65 -9.23 11.57 -0.04
CA SER A 65 -9.94 12.50 0.84
C SER A 65 -9.66 12.19 2.32
N TYR A 66 -9.83 10.93 2.71
CA TYR A 66 -9.53 10.47 4.07
C TYR A 66 -8.06 10.73 4.44
N LEU A 67 -7.12 10.43 3.55
CA LEU A 67 -5.69 10.66 3.79
C LEU A 67 -5.35 12.14 3.95
N ASN A 68 -6.04 13.04 3.23
CA ASN A 68 -5.85 14.49 3.36
C ASN A 68 -6.43 15.05 4.66
N GLU A 69 -7.43 14.38 5.25
CA GLU A 69 -7.94 14.68 6.59
C GLU A 69 -6.96 14.24 7.68
N LEU A 70 -6.10 13.25 7.40
CA LEU A 70 -4.98 12.93 8.29
C LEU A 70 -3.93 14.04 8.19
N SER A 71 -3.60 14.66 9.33
CA SER A 71 -2.49 15.61 9.41
C SER A 71 -1.17 14.88 9.12
N ILE A 72 -0.62 15.03 7.91
CA ILE A 72 0.64 14.42 7.50
C ILE A 72 1.78 15.06 8.30
N PRO A 73 2.53 14.29 9.12
CA PRO A 73 3.59 14.84 9.93
C PRO A 73 4.71 15.46 9.08
N PRO A 74 5.26 16.63 9.44
CA PRO A 74 6.33 17.27 8.69
C PRO A 74 7.56 16.38 8.48
N TRP A 75 7.89 15.52 9.45
CA TRP A 75 9.02 14.60 9.35
C TRP A 75 8.88 13.63 8.17
N LEU A 76 7.65 13.17 7.88
CA LEU A 76 7.40 12.20 6.82
C LEU A 76 7.54 12.84 5.45
N SER A 77 6.92 14.01 5.27
CA SER A 77 7.04 14.81 4.04
C SER A 77 8.50 15.15 3.74
N LYS A 78 9.25 15.55 4.78
CA LYS A 78 10.69 15.83 4.71
C LYS A 78 11.49 14.58 4.32
N ALA A 79 11.24 13.45 4.98
CA ALA A 79 11.96 12.21 4.71
C ALA A 79 11.78 11.71 3.26
N ILE A 80 10.58 11.88 2.69
CA ILE A 80 10.26 11.45 1.32
C ILE A 80 10.76 12.46 0.27
N SER A 81 10.63 13.76 0.54
CA SER A 81 10.84 14.79 -0.49
C SER A 81 12.26 15.37 -0.52
N GLU A 82 13.01 15.30 0.58
CA GLU A 82 14.38 15.81 0.58
C GLU A 82 15.31 14.87 -0.17
N PRO A 83 16.17 15.38 -1.06
CA PRO A 83 17.25 14.59 -1.61
C PRO A 83 18.39 14.42 -0.59
N LYS A 84 19.27 13.43 -0.82
CA LYS A 84 20.54 13.34 -0.11
C LYS A 84 21.40 14.58 -0.43
N ILE A 85 22.16 15.06 0.55
CA ILE A 85 23.04 16.22 0.36
C ILE A 85 24.02 15.93 -0.79
N GLY A 86 24.02 16.80 -1.81
CA GLY A 86 24.90 16.66 -2.97
C GLY A 86 24.48 15.61 -4.00
N SER A 87 23.24 15.10 -3.93
CA SER A 87 22.71 14.12 -4.87
C SER A 87 21.28 14.47 -5.29
N SER A 88 20.83 13.95 -6.44
CA SER A 88 19.42 13.97 -6.84
C SER A 88 18.63 12.78 -6.28
N GLU A 89 19.30 11.85 -5.59
CA GLU A 89 18.65 10.68 -4.99
C GLU A 89 17.80 11.07 -3.77
N PRO A 90 16.64 10.42 -3.57
CA PRO A 90 15.85 10.60 -2.35
C PRO A 90 16.69 10.29 -1.10
N LYS A 91 16.51 11.10 -0.06
CA LYS A 91 17.15 10.90 1.24
C LYS A 91 16.72 9.60 1.91
N SER A 92 15.48 9.18 1.70
CA SER A 92 14.91 7.99 2.33
C SER A 92 14.26 7.09 1.30
N SER A 93 14.36 5.77 1.54
CA SER A 93 13.63 4.75 0.80
C SER A 93 12.45 4.25 1.62
N VAL A 94 11.32 3.95 0.97
CA VAL A 94 10.16 3.38 1.64
C VAL A 94 10.22 1.85 1.56
N ILE A 95 10.39 1.22 2.71
CA ILE A 95 10.35 -0.22 2.87
C ILE A 95 8.96 -0.64 3.35
N SER A 96 8.35 -1.57 2.65
CA SER A 96 7.09 -2.19 3.00
C SER A 96 7.26 -3.64 3.43
N ILE A 97 6.45 -4.08 4.38
CA ILE A 97 6.56 -5.40 4.99
C ILE A 97 5.21 -6.12 5.03
N GLY A 98 5.24 -7.43 5.17
CA GLY A 98 4.05 -8.26 5.38
C GLY A 98 4.13 -9.62 4.69
N GLY A 99 3.14 -10.46 4.97
CA GLY A 99 3.04 -11.80 4.40
C GLY A 99 2.64 -11.81 2.92
N TYR A 100 2.57 -13.01 2.34
CA TYR A 100 2.23 -13.23 0.93
C TYR A 100 0.88 -12.63 0.51
N THR A 101 -0.05 -12.48 1.45
CA THR A 101 -1.38 -11.92 1.19
C THR A 101 -1.48 -10.42 1.48
N CYS A 102 -0.42 -9.74 1.92
CA CYS A 102 -0.49 -8.30 2.22
C CYS A 102 -0.67 -7.44 0.96
N ALA A 103 -1.05 -6.18 1.13
CA ALA A 103 -1.26 -5.25 0.02
C ALA A 103 0.00 -5.07 -0.85
N PHE A 104 1.18 -5.08 -0.24
CA PHE A 104 2.45 -4.90 -0.95
C PHE A 104 2.84 -6.12 -1.77
N SER A 105 2.65 -7.33 -1.25
CA SER A 105 2.86 -8.57 -2.03
C SER A 105 1.94 -8.60 -3.26
N VAL A 106 0.68 -8.17 -3.12
CA VAL A 106 -0.24 -8.05 -4.25
C VAL A 106 0.29 -7.07 -5.29
N CYS A 107 0.76 -5.88 -4.87
CA CYS A 107 1.34 -4.90 -5.79
C CYS A 107 2.60 -5.45 -6.49
N GLN A 108 3.52 -6.07 -5.75
CA GLN A 108 4.72 -6.68 -6.31
C GLN A 108 4.38 -7.76 -7.35
N LEU A 109 3.45 -8.67 -7.05
CA LEU A 109 3.07 -9.75 -7.96
C LEU A 109 2.35 -9.22 -9.21
N ALA A 110 1.45 -8.24 -9.05
CA ALA A 110 0.71 -7.66 -10.16
C ALA A 110 1.61 -6.85 -11.10
N THR A 111 2.55 -6.09 -10.54
CA THR A 111 3.51 -5.27 -11.29
C THR A 111 4.69 -6.06 -11.83
N LYS A 112 5.00 -7.21 -11.22
CA LYS A 112 6.22 -8.00 -11.43
C LYS A 112 7.49 -7.18 -11.21
N ALA A 113 7.44 -6.23 -10.26
CA ALA A 113 8.54 -5.31 -9.95
C ALA A 113 8.80 -5.23 -8.44
N ASN A 114 10.07 -5.08 -8.06
CA ASN A 114 10.50 -4.73 -6.71
C ASN A 114 11.86 -3.98 -6.80
N PRO A 115 11.92 -2.67 -6.53
CA PRO A 115 10.81 -1.83 -6.07
C PRO A 115 9.73 -1.65 -7.16
N PHE A 116 8.53 -1.21 -6.74
CA PHE A 116 7.47 -0.82 -7.67
C PHE A 116 7.06 0.64 -7.43
N SER A 117 6.66 1.31 -8.51
CA SER A 117 6.22 2.72 -8.50
C SER A 117 4.68 2.83 -8.58
N ALA A 118 4.17 4.04 -8.32
CA ALA A 118 2.76 4.35 -8.55
C ALA A 118 2.35 4.14 -10.03
N PHE A 119 3.27 4.39 -10.97
CA PHE A 119 3.05 4.15 -12.39
C PHE A 119 2.83 2.66 -12.69
N ASP A 120 3.66 1.78 -12.11
CA ASP A 120 3.54 0.34 -12.28
C ASP A 120 2.21 -0.18 -11.75
N ILE A 121 1.79 0.31 -10.57
CA ILE A 121 0.49 -0.05 -9.98
C ILE A 121 -0.65 0.40 -10.89
N ARG A 122 -0.62 1.63 -11.40
CA ARG A 122 -1.66 2.15 -12.32
C ARG A 122 -1.75 1.33 -13.60
N LYS A 123 -0.61 0.97 -14.19
CA LYS A 123 -0.56 0.11 -15.39
C LYS A 123 -1.18 -1.26 -15.11
N SER A 124 -0.83 -1.87 -13.99
CA SER A 124 -1.30 -3.19 -13.60
C SER A 124 -2.79 -3.19 -13.24
N LEU A 125 -3.27 -2.14 -12.54
CA LEU A 125 -4.69 -1.93 -12.25
C LEU A 125 -5.53 -1.90 -13.53
N LYS A 126 -5.12 -1.11 -14.54
CA LYS A 126 -5.84 -1.06 -15.83
C LYS A 126 -6.03 -2.43 -16.47
N ALA A 127 -5.08 -3.36 -16.28
CA ALA A 127 -5.13 -4.71 -16.83
C ALA A 127 -5.91 -5.71 -15.97
N LEU A 128 -6.33 -5.33 -14.76
CA LEU A 128 -7.00 -6.19 -13.78
C LEU A 128 -8.46 -5.78 -13.50
N VAL A 129 -8.80 -4.49 -13.61
CA VAL A 129 -10.09 -3.96 -13.11
C VAL A 129 -11.33 -4.61 -13.69
N THR A 130 -11.30 -5.03 -14.95
CA THR A 130 -12.44 -5.67 -15.63
C THR A 130 -12.52 -7.19 -15.43
N LEU A 131 -11.61 -7.78 -14.66
CA LEU A 131 -11.53 -9.23 -14.48
C LEU A 131 -12.40 -9.69 -13.30
N THR A 132 -12.89 -10.91 -13.42
CA THR A 132 -13.55 -11.67 -12.35
C THR A 132 -12.54 -12.18 -11.32
N ASP A 133 -13.03 -12.64 -10.16
CA ASP A 133 -12.18 -13.25 -9.13
C ASP A 133 -11.40 -14.45 -9.64
N THR A 134 -12.03 -15.30 -10.46
CA THR A 134 -11.41 -16.51 -11.05
C THR A 134 -10.27 -16.13 -12.00
N GLU A 135 -10.44 -15.09 -12.81
CA GLU A 135 -9.41 -14.59 -13.73
C GLU A 135 -8.26 -13.89 -13.01
N ILE A 136 -8.54 -13.19 -11.90
CA ILE A 136 -7.50 -12.62 -11.04
C ILE A 136 -6.70 -13.75 -10.37
N GLN A 137 -7.38 -14.78 -9.88
CA GLN A 137 -6.75 -15.95 -9.27
C GLN A 137 -5.88 -16.73 -10.26
N SER A 138 -6.33 -16.91 -11.51
CA SER A 138 -5.57 -17.62 -12.54
C SER A 138 -4.27 -16.90 -12.93
N ARG A 139 -4.15 -15.60 -12.64
CA ARG A 139 -2.90 -14.82 -12.75
C ARG A 139 -1.95 -15.00 -11.57
N GLY A 140 -2.29 -15.86 -10.60
CA GLY A 140 -1.47 -16.14 -9.43
C GLY A 140 -1.54 -15.07 -8.34
N LEU A 141 -2.57 -14.21 -8.35
CA LEU A 141 -2.76 -13.16 -7.33
C LEU A 141 -3.57 -13.68 -6.13
N PRO A 142 -3.07 -13.52 -4.89
CA PRO A 142 -3.76 -14.01 -3.71
C PRO A 142 -4.95 -13.13 -3.32
N GLN A 143 -5.97 -13.73 -2.70
CA GLN A 143 -7.17 -13.04 -2.22
C GLN A 143 -7.82 -12.17 -3.32
N PRO A 144 -8.31 -12.77 -4.42
CA PRO A 144 -8.76 -12.05 -5.62
C PRO A 144 -9.76 -10.93 -5.32
N THR A 145 -10.70 -11.16 -4.38
CA THR A 145 -11.72 -10.18 -3.95
C THR A 145 -11.14 -8.90 -3.35
N MET A 146 -9.87 -8.91 -2.93
CA MET A 146 -9.19 -7.78 -2.30
C MET A 146 -8.06 -7.20 -3.15
N VAL A 147 -7.74 -7.81 -4.30
CA VAL A 147 -6.57 -7.42 -5.12
C VAL A 147 -6.68 -5.96 -5.57
N ILE A 148 -7.78 -5.61 -6.25
CA ILE A 148 -7.98 -4.25 -6.76
C ILE A 148 -8.07 -3.25 -5.60
N PRO A 149 -8.89 -3.45 -4.54
CA PRO A 149 -8.93 -2.54 -3.40
C PRO A 149 -7.57 -2.32 -2.72
N LYS A 150 -6.75 -3.36 -2.54
CA LYS A 150 -5.39 -3.25 -1.98
C LYS A 150 -4.47 -2.41 -2.86
N MET A 151 -4.49 -2.63 -4.16
CA MET A 151 -3.68 -1.86 -5.11
C MET A 151 -4.11 -0.38 -5.11
N VAL A 152 -5.40 -0.08 -5.03
CA VAL A 152 -5.92 1.30 -4.93
C VAL A 152 -5.53 1.96 -3.61
N LEU A 153 -5.50 1.21 -2.50
CA LEU A 153 -5.00 1.70 -1.21
C LEU A 153 -3.52 2.10 -1.29
N VAL A 154 -2.67 1.19 -1.77
CA VAL A 154 -1.23 1.46 -1.90
C VAL A 154 -0.98 2.63 -2.84
N LEU A 155 -1.64 2.64 -4.01
CA LEU A 155 -1.54 3.74 -4.97
C LEU A 155 -1.94 5.09 -4.35
N SER A 156 -3.07 5.13 -3.65
CA SER A 156 -3.57 6.36 -3.05
C SER A 156 -2.60 6.92 -2.00
N VAL A 157 -2.05 6.05 -1.14
CA VAL A 157 -1.06 6.45 -0.14
C VAL A 157 0.23 6.93 -0.81
N MET A 158 0.71 6.23 -1.85
CA MET A 158 1.91 6.63 -2.59
C MET A 158 1.73 8.02 -3.23
N ASP A 159 0.61 8.27 -3.90
CA ASP A 159 0.37 9.56 -4.53
C ASP A 159 0.20 10.69 -3.51
N THR A 160 -0.58 10.48 -2.44
CA THR A 160 -0.81 11.50 -1.41
C THR A 160 0.49 11.90 -0.73
N LEU A 161 1.34 10.92 -0.41
CA LEU A 161 2.62 11.16 0.25
C LEU A 161 3.77 11.43 -0.73
N ARG A 162 3.51 11.38 -2.04
CA ARG A 162 4.53 11.49 -3.11
C ARG A 162 5.67 10.49 -2.97
N ILE A 163 5.36 9.26 -2.57
CA ILE A 163 6.34 8.16 -2.48
C ILE A 163 6.67 7.71 -3.91
N PRO A 164 7.93 7.84 -4.36
CA PRO A 164 8.30 7.51 -5.75
C PRO A 164 8.23 6.01 -6.02
N GLU A 165 8.76 5.23 -5.08
CA GLU A 165 8.84 3.77 -5.18
C GLU A 165 8.78 3.14 -3.80
N VAL A 166 8.34 1.87 -3.76
CA VAL A 166 8.25 1.07 -2.54
C VAL A 166 8.97 -0.25 -2.75
N TYR A 167 9.86 -0.58 -1.82
CA TYR A 167 10.49 -1.90 -1.74
C TYR A 167 9.61 -2.81 -0.90
N TYR A 168 9.30 -4.01 -1.37
CA TYR A 168 8.58 -5.00 -0.59
C TYR A 168 9.52 -6.09 -0.06
N PHE A 169 9.44 -6.34 1.24
CA PHE A 169 10.12 -7.43 1.92
C PHE A 169 9.10 -8.34 2.59
N LYS A 170 9.11 -9.62 2.18
CA LYS A 170 8.23 -10.62 2.76
C LYS A 170 8.59 -10.90 4.21
N THR A 171 7.60 -10.83 5.10
CA THR A 171 7.76 -11.14 6.53
C THR A 171 6.61 -12.02 7.01
N ASN A 172 6.84 -12.82 8.06
CA ASN A 172 5.79 -13.56 8.73
C ASN A 172 5.30 -12.73 9.92
N GLY A 173 4.11 -12.12 9.79
CA GLY A 173 3.48 -11.32 10.85
C GLY A 173 4.00 -9.88 10.97
N SER A 174 3.38 -9.14 11.89
CA SER A 174 3.65 -7.73 12.20
C SER A 174 4.89 -7.51 13.09
N THR A 175 5.56 -8.59 13.53
CA THR A 175 6.57 -8.58 14.59
C THR A 175 8.01 -8.33 14.14
N LYS A 176 8.29 -8.16 12.83
CA LYS A 176 9.55 -7.56 12.39
C LYS A 176 9.49 -6.03 12.44
N GLY A 177 8.93 -5.46 13.52
CA GLY A 177 9.03 -4.04 13.88
C GLY A 177 10.46 -3.66 14.28
N VAL A 178 11.44 -4.03 13.44
CA VAL A 178 12.88 -3.99 13.68
C VAL A 178 13.60 -3.41 12.44
N VAL A 179 12.94 -2.48 11.73
CA VAL A 179 13.56 -1.81 10.56
C VAL A 179 14.12 -0.44 10.95
N ILE A 180 13.97 -0.01 12.21
CA ILE A 180 14.34 1.34 12.66
C ILE A 180 15.67 1.36 13.42
N THR A 181 16.10 0.25 14.02
CA THR A 181 17.32 0.17 14.84
C THR A 181 18.37 -0.73 14.18
N SER A 182 19.45 -0.11 13.67
CA SER A 182 20.59 -0.79 13.07
C SER A 182 21.26 -1.80 14.01
N GLU A 183 21.15 -1.59 15.32
CA GLU A 183 21.68 -2.49 16.35
C GLU A 183 21.06 -3.89 16.29
N LEU A 184 19.83 -4.01 15.78
CA LEU A 184 19.16 -5.30 15.65
C LEU A 184 19.50 -6.00 14.32
N TRP A 185 20.27 -5.35 13.43
CA TRP A 185 20.62 -5.90 12.11
C TRP A 185 21.94 -6.69 12.14
N THR A 186 22.88 -6.34 13.02
CA THR A 186 24.22 -6.97 13.12
C THR A 186 24.22 -8.40 13.67
N HIS A 187 23.07 -8.92 14.13
CA HIS A 187 22.95 -10.28 14.69
C HIS A 187 22.07 -11.20 13.85
N SER A 188 21.64 -10.74 12.68
CA SER A 188 20.79 -11.53 11.80
C SER A 188 21.54 -11.79 10.50
N ASN A 189 22.02 -13.01 10.31
CA ASN A 189 22.40 -13.51 8.99
C ASN A 189 21.10 -13.64 8.16
N TRP A 190 20.68 -12.55 7.52
CA TRP A 190 19.57 -12.52 6.55
C TRP A 190 20.06 -12.94 5.17
#